data_AF-A0A7S3AFI3-F1
#
_entry.id   AF-A0A7S3AFI3-F1
#
_cell.length_a   1.000
_cell.length_b   1.000
_cell.length_c   1.000
_cell.angle_alpha   90.00
_cell.angle_beta   90.00
_cell.angle_gamma   90.00
#
_symmetry.space_group_name_H-M   'P 1'
#
loop_
_entity.id
_entity.type
_entity.pdbx_description
1 polymer ?
#
loop_
_entity_poly.entity_id
_entity_poly.type
_entity_poly.pdbx_seq_one_letter_code
_entity_poly.pdbx_strand_id
1 'polypeptide(L)'
;MGGGVQWKWTTRLDDPRGRQGSSYDQAGQLLRLAVPPALKVRPTCASGVPGKMPLQNRVNPWGLIVAHPARYAPSTAIFGNRGVLHDDQRKLVRQCHGRMWLACRLHVNRIRKTQRDDNRAFNGRKRSLMTPRRYTELFFLDEPTAMAAGHRPCACCRRSDHQQFMRAWQSAHPRSIPWTAPAVDAVLHAERLANGGGKLRFSASLAELADGTMVSLEPTQTDAWLLWRGELHEWSHLGYGSRRSAASFDGQLVEVLTPRSLNAVLLAGFEPGLPHESAHTRRTQPATPVIDENVAGDHVDDQSADGQRELKQREFKESGL
;
A
#
# COMPACT_ATOMS: atom_id res chain seq x y z
N MET A 1 36.76 -27.31 6.69
CA MET A 1 37.00 -26.98 5.27
C MET A 1 35.77 -26.26 4.73
N GLY A 2 35.87 -24.95 4.53
CA GLY A 2 34.74 -24.10 4.16
C GLY A 2 34.60 -23.99 2.64
N GLY A 3 33.41 -24.32 2.13
CA GLY A 3 33.02 -24.07 0.73
C GLY A 3 32.32 -22.72 0.61
N GLY A 4 33.10 -21.67 0.36
CA GLY A 4 32.55 -20.35 0.04
C GLY A 4 32.09 -20.29 -1.41
N VAL A 5 30.79 -20.05 -1.64
CA VAL A 5 30.26 -19.79 -2.99
C VAL A 5 30.58 -18.33 -3.36
N GLN A 6 31.50 -18.16 -4.29
CA GLN A 6 31.88 -16.88 -4.89
C GLN A 6 30.90 -16.55 -6.03
N TRP A 7 30.11 -15.48 -5.90
CA TRP A 7 29.29 -14.98 -7.00
C TRP A 7 30.03 -13.87 -7.75
N LYS A 8 30.38 -14.10 -9.02
CA LYS A 8 30.94 -13.10 -9.92
C LYS A 8 29.80 -12.35 -10.61
N TRP A 9 29.80 -11.03 -10.50
CA TRP A 9 28.96 -10.14 -11.30
C TRP A 9 29.69 -9.80 -12.60
N THR A 10 29.17 -10.21 -13.75
CA THR A 10 29.62 -9.68 -15.05
C THR A 10 28.70 -8.56 -15.47
N THR A 11 29.15 -7.31 -15.30
CA THR A 11 28.58 -6.13 -15.95
C THR A 11 29.02 -6.13 -17.41
N ARG A 12 28.08 -6.39 -18.33
CA ARG A 12 28.32 -6.10 -19.75
C ARG A 12 27.85 -4.66 -20.01
N LEU A 13 28.82 -3.77 -20.15
CA LEU A 13 28.64 -2.41 -20.65
C LEU A 13 28.39 -2.46 -22.17
N ASP A 14 27.36 -1.74 -22.58
CA ASP A 14 27.09 -1.09 -23.87
C ASP A 14 27.14 -1.89 -25.20
N ASP A 15 25.97 -1.96 -25.86
CA ASP A 15 25.85 -1.87 -27.34
C ASP A 15 24.84 -0.75 -27.69
N PRO A 16 25.26 0.33 -28.38
CA PRO A 16 24.43 1.50 -28.67
C PRO A 16 23.57 1.37 -29.94
N ARG A 17 23.36 0.18 -30.51
CA ARG A 17 22.52 0.02 -31.72
C ARG A 17 21.43 -1.03 -31.52
N GLY A 18 20.19 -0.54 -31.38
CA GLY A 18 19.01 -1.39 -31.26
C GLY A 18 18.84 -2.35 -32.44
N ARG A 19 18.78 -3.65 -32.13
CA ARG A 19 17.99 -4.66 -32.85
C ARG A 19 17.39 -5.62 -31.84
N GLN A 20 16.08 -5.79 -31.91
CA GLN A 20 15.35 -6.81 -31.18
C GLN A 20 15.68 -8.18 -31.80
N GLY A 21 16.21 -9.11 -31.00
CA GLY A 21 16.30 -10.51 -31.36
C GLY A 21 15.12 -11.27 -30.77
N SER A 22 14.26 -11.82 -31.62
CA SER A 22 13.26 -12.81 -31.27
C SER A 22 13.94 -14.17 -31.07
N SER A 23 13.54 -14.94 -30.06
CA SER A 23 13.90 -16.35 -29.93
C SER A 23 12.64 -17.21 -30.01
N TYR A 24 12.61 -18.12 -30.98
CA TYR A 24 11.62 -19.18 -31.16
C TYR A 24 12.16 -20.50 -30.59
N ASP A 25 11.29 -21.41 -30.17
CA ASP A 25 11.66 -22.80 -29.85
C ASP A 25 11.69 -23.68 -31.11
N GLN A 26 12.28 -24.87 -31.00
CA GLN A 26 12.58 -25.78 -32.12
C GLN A 26 11.37 -26.54 -32.70
N ALA A 27 10.12 -26.17 -32.36
CA ALA A 27 8.93 -26.89 -32.85
C ALA A 27 7.86 -26.02 -33.53
N GLY A 28 7.99 -24.69 -33.57
CA GLY A 28 7.19 -23.86 -34.48
C GLY A 28 5.66 -23.96 -34.36
N GLN A 29 5.10 -24.38 -33.22
CA GLN A 29 3.66 -24.47 -33.00
C GLN A 29 3.17 -23.58 -31.84
N LEU A 30 2.20 -22.71 -32.14
CA LEU A 30 1.50 -21.86 -31.16
C LEU A 30 0.61 -22.73 -30.25
N LEU A 31 1.08 -23.03 -29.03
CA LEU A 31 0.22 -23.52 -27.96
C LEU A 31 -0.58 -22.35 -27.38
N ARG A 32 -1.85 -22.22 -27.82
CA ARG A 32 -2.85 -21.35 -27.20
C ARG A 32 -3.20 -21.90 -25.82
N LEU A 33 -2.65 -21.32 -24.75
CA LEU A 33 -3.18 -21.51 -23.40
C LEU A 33 -4.52 -20.76 -23.29
N ALA A 34 -5.59 -21.50 -23.03
CA ALA A 34 -6.93 -20.98 -22.86
C ALA A 34 -7.00 -20.06 -21.62
N VAL A 35 -7.42 -18.82 -21.83
CA VAL A 35 -7.77 -17.87 -20.77
C VAL A 35 -9.18 -18.22 -20.29
N PRO A 36 -9.40 -18.60 -19.01
CA PRO A 36 -10.76 -18.80 -18.52
C PRO A 36 -11.53 -17.46 -18.55
N PRO A 37 -12.85 -17.48 -18.85
CA PRO A 37 -13.63 -16.27 -18.99
C PRO A 37 -13.68 -15.49 -17.67
N ALA A 38 -13.46 -14.18 -17.77
CA ALA A 38 -13.53 -13.26 -16.65
C ALA A 38 -14.90 -13.34 -15.96
N LEU A 39 -14.91 -13.80 -14.71
CA LEU A 39 -16.06 -13.68 -13.82
C LEU A 39 -16.36 -12.19 -13.63
N LYS A 40 -17.49 -11.75 -14.19
CA LYS A 40 -18.03 -10.39 -14.00
C LYS A 40 -18.51 -10.26 -12.56
N VAL A 41 -17.62 -9.85 -11.65
CA VAL A 41 -18.03 -9.40 -10.32
C VAL A 41 -18.72 -8.04 -10.49
N ARG A 42 -20.03 -7.99 -10.21
CA ARG A 42 -20.76 -6.72 -10.10
C ARG A 42 -20.33 -6.03 -8.81
N PRO A 43 -19.86 -4.77 -8.83
CA PRO A 43 -19.62 -4.04 -7.60
C PRO A 43 -20.96 -3.76 -6.92
N THR A 44 -21.12 -4.27 -5.70
CA THR A 44 -22.23 -3.90 -4.83
C THR A 44 -22.03 -2.45 -4.37
N CYS A 45 -23.10 -1.68 -4.47
CA CYS A 45 -23.12 -0.25 -4.24
C CYS A 45 -22.75 0.10 -2.79
N ALA A 46 -21.68 0.87 -2.62
CA ALA A 46 -21.53 1.76 -1.47
C ALA A 46 -21.67 3.19 -2.00
N SER A 47 -22.64 3.92 -1.45
CA SER A 47 -23.08 5.26 -1.81
C SER A 47 -21.92 6.25 -1.98
N GLY A 48 -21.71 6.68 -3.23
CA GLY A 48 -20.76 7.74 -3.59
C GLY A 48 -21.35 8.59 -4.70
N VAL A 49 -21.26 9.91 -4.54
CA VAL A 49 -21.69 10.93 -5.50
C VAL A 49 -21.30 10.56 -6.95
N PRO A 50 -22.21 10.62 -7.93
CA PRO A 50 -21.90 10.25 -9.30
C PRO A 50 -20.90 11.25 -9.90
N GLY A 51 -19.89 10.74 -10.61
CA GLY A 51 -19.20 11.51 -11.65
C GLY A 51 -17.70 11.79 -11.50
N LYS A 52 -16.97 11.20 -10.55
CA LYS A 52 -15.50 11.25 -10.62
C LYS A 52 -14.85 9.93 -10.22
N MET A 53 -14.53 9.12 -11.24
CA MET A 53 -13.64 7.98 -11.07
C MET A 53 -12.36 8.42 -10.33
N PRO A 54 -11.89 7.65 -9.33
CA PRO A 54 -10.66 7.99 -8.64
C PRO A 54 -9.48 7.97 -9.62
N LEU A 55 -8.51 8.86 -9.39
CA LEU A 55 -7.26 8.84 -10.16
C LEU A 55 -6.49 7.55 -9.88
N GLN A 56 -5.80 7.04 -10.89
CA GLN A 56 -4.88 5.91 -10.77
C GLN A 56 -3.58 6.36 -10.10
N ASN A 57 -3.63 6.55 -8.78
CA ASN A 57 -2.52 7.11 -8.02
C ASN A 57 -2.40 6.60 -6.58
N ARG A 58 -3.05 5.48 -6.27
CA ARG A 58 -2.85 4.74 -5.01
C ARG A 58 -1.90 3.60 -5.28
N VAL A 59 -1.01 3.33 -4.34
CA VAL A 59 0.01 2.29 -4.49
C VAL A 59 -0.15 1.25 -3.39
N ASN A 60 -0.14 -0.02 -3.77
CA ASN A 60 -0.20 -1.15 -2.85
C ASN A 60 1.21 -1.69 -2.52
N PRO A 61 1.37 -2.63 -1.56
CA PRO A 61 2.67 -3.19 -1.17
C PRO A 61 3.40 -3.92 -2.32
N TRP A 62 2.64 -4.40 -3.31
CA TRP A 62 3.16 -4.99 -4.55
C TRP A 62 3.78 -3.97 -5.51
N GLY A 63 3.59 -2.68 -5.25
CA GLY A 63 4.10 -1.59 -6.06
C GLY A 63 3.20 -1.22 -7.25
N LEU A 64 2.03 -1.83 -7.37
CA LEU A 64 1.03 -1.54 -8.41
C LEU A 64 0.37 -0.20 -8.13
N ILE A 65 0.08 0.53 -9.21
CA ILE A 65 -0.62 1.82 -9.14
C ILE A 65 -2.07 1.60 -9.58
N VAL A 66 -3.01 1.84 -8.68
CA VAL A 66 -4.44 1.54 -8.87
C VAL A 66 -5.30 2.79 -8.69
N ALA A 67 -6.47 2.77 -9.32
CA ALA A 67 -7.51 3.75 -9.11
C ALA A 67 -8.35 3.33 -7.90
N HIS A 68 -8.26 4.07 -6.79
CA HIS A 68 -8.97 3.73 -5.56
C HIS A 68 -9.40 5.01 -4.81
N PRO A 69 -10.64 5.07 -4.26
CA PRO A 69 -11.18 6.30 -3.68
C PRO A 69 -10.59 6.69 -2.31
N ALA A 70 -9.91 5.76 -1.62
CA ALA A 70 -9.35 5.98 -0.28
C ALA A 70 -8.60 7.32 -0.13
N ARG A 71 -8.79 7.98 1.00
CA ARG A 71 -8.04 9.16 1.43
C ARG A 71 -7.30 8.79 2.70
N TYR A 72 -5.99 9.00 2.70
CA TYR A 72 -5.14 8.59 3.80
C TYR A 72 -4.95 9.74 4.80
N ALA A 73 -4.92 9.38 6.08
CA ALA A 73 -4.72 10.33 7.17
C ALA A 73 -3.33 10.99 7.07
N PRO A 74 -3.21 12.33 7.22
CA PRO A 74 -1.92 13.01 7.11
C PRO A 74 -0.85 12.57 8.12
N SER A 75 -1.26 11.92 9.22
CA SER A 75 -0.38 11.42 10.28
C SER A 75 0.52 10.27 9.83
N THR A 76 0.01 9.39 8.96
CA THR A 76 0.75 8.19 8.51
C THR A 76 1.01 8.20 7.01
N ALA A 77 0.16 8.85 6.23
CA ALA A 77 0.19 8.80 4.79
C ALA A 77 1.50 9.30 4.18
N ILE A 78 2.03 8.53 3.24
CA ILE A 78 3.24 8.85 2.51
C ILE A 78 2.90 9.25 1.08
N PHE A 79 3.60 10.27 0.61
CA PHE A 79 3.61 10.67 -0.78
C PHE A 79 4.77 9.98 -1.50
N GLY A 80 4.57 9.50 -2.73
CA GLY A 80 5.65 8.99 -3.57
C GLY A 80 5.82 9.74 -4.87
N ASN A 81 7.07 9.72 -5.35
CA ASN A 81 7.45 10.20 -6.67
C ASN A 81 8.16 9.08 -7.43
N ARG A 82 7.67 8.73 -8.62
CA ARG A 82 8.32 7.83 -9.59
C ARG A 82 8.61 8.51 -10.93
N GLY A 83 8.52 9.85 -10.98
CA GLY A 83 8.63 10.67 -12.17
C GLY A 83 7.30 10.88 -12.91
N VAL A 84 7.36 11.30 -14.18
CA VAL A 84 6.18 11.58 -15.02
C VAL A 84 5.67 10.27 -15.61
N LEU A 85 4.56 9.75 -15.08
CA LEU A 85 4.01 8.45 -15.49
C LEU A 85 2.78 8.52 -16.38
N HIS A 86 2.11 9.68 -16.40
CA HIS A 86 0.83 9.87 -17.06
C HIS A 86 0.94 10.73 -18.33
N ASP A 87 0.02 10.51 -19.26
CA ASP A 87 -0.23 11.38 -20.41
C ASP A 87 -1.10 12.60 -20.05
N ASP A 88 -1.40 13.44 -21.03
CA ASP A 88 -2.18 14.67 -20.85
C ASP A 88 -3.64 14.38 -20.42
N GLN A 89 -4.12 13.15 -20.63
CA GLN A 89 -5.43 12.63 -20.24
C GLN A 89 -5.41 11.94 -18.86
N ARG A 90 -4.29 12.01 -18.12
CA ARG A 90 -4.07 11.38 -16.80
C ARG A 90 -4.11 9.85 -16.82
N LYS A 91 -3.89 9.22 -17.95
CA LYS A 91 -3.74 7.77 -18.05
C LYS A 91 -2.27 7.40 -17.83
N LEU A 92 -2.01 6.37 -17.01
CA LEU A 92 -0.65 5.87 -16.83
C LEU A 92 -0.17 5.18 -18.10
N VAL A 93 1.01 5.59 -18.59
CA VAL A 93 1.65 5.04 -19.81
C VAL A 93 2.98 4.35 -19.51
N ARG A 94 3.45 4.40 -18.26
CA ARG A 94 4.68 3.75 -17.79
C ARG A 94 4.65 3.52 -16.28
N GLN A 95 5.48 2.60 -15.78
CA GLN A 95 5.57 2.28 -14.35
C GLN A 95 6.52 3.21 -13.57
N CYS A 96 7.55 3.73 -14.25
CA CYS A 96 8.47 4.72 -13.70
C CYS A 96 9.10 5.60 -14.77
N HIS A 97 9.68 6.71 -14.34
CA HIS A 97 10.58 7.54 -15.11
C HIS A 97 11.81 7.84 -14.24
N GLY A 98 12.92 7.17 -14.53
CA GLY A 98 14.14 7.20 -13.72
C GLY A 98 14.13 6.23 -12.53
N ARG A 99 15.19 6.30 -11.72
CA ARG A 99 15.47 5.34 -10.63
C ARG A 99 15.13 5.87 -9.23
N MET A 100 14.92 7.17 -9.11
CA MET A 100 14.74 7.86 -7.83
C MET A 100 13.29 7.74 -7.37
N TRP A 101 12.96 6.69 -6.62
CA TRP A 101 11.63 6.53 -6.01
C TRP A 101 11.66 6.98 -4.55
N LEU A 102 11.03 8.11 -4.28
CA LEU A 102 11.13 8.80 -2.99
C LEU A 102 9.82 8.75 -2.21
N ALA A 103 9.90 8.39 -0.94
CA ALA A 103 8.85 8.58 0.05
C ALA A 103 8.99 9.97 0.67
N CYS A 104 8.01 10.84 0.48
CA CYS A 104 7.95 12.21 1.00
C CYS A 104 6.86 12.34 2.07
N ARG A 105 7.02 13.34 2.94
CA ARG A 105 5.94 13.80 3.83
C ARG A 105 4.90 14.57 3.02
N LEU A 106 3.63 14.35 3.34
CA LEU A 106 2.55 15.16 2.79
C LEU A 106 2.58 16.58 3.35
N HIS A 107 2.74 16.75 4.66
CA HIS A 107 2.80 18.05 5.31
C HIS A 107 4.23 18.38 5.74
N VAL A 108 4.74 19.53 5.28
CA VAL A 108 6.11 19.97 5.54
C VAL A 108 6.12 21.48 5.77
N ASN A 109 6.72 21.92 6.89
CA ASN A 109 6.98 23.32 7.15
C ASN A 109 8.17 23.79 6.30
N ARG A 110 7.96 24.76 5.41
CA ARG A 110 8.93 25.20 4.39
C ARG A 110 9.90 26.27 4.91
N ILE A 111 10.55 25.99 6.03
CA ILE A 111 11.41 26.97 6.69
C ILE A 111 12.73 27.15 5.90
N ARG A 112 13.22 26.10 5.24
CA ARG A 112 14.50 26.12 4.52
C ARG A 112 14.33 26.52 3.04
N LYS A 113 15.28 27.30 2.50
CA LYS A 113 15.33 27.68 1.07
C LYS A 113 15.28 26.45 0.15
N THR A 114 16.03 25.40 0.47
CA THR A 114 16.04 24.14 -0.30
C THR A 114 14.67 23.48 -0.40
N GLN A 115 13.81 23.60 0.61
CA GLN A 115 12.44 23.07 0.58
C GLN A 115 11.50 23.95 -0.24
N ARG A 116 11.77 25.26 -0.32
CA ARG A 116 10.95 26.20 -1.09
C ARG A 116 11.14 26.04 -2.59
N ASP A 117 12.34 25.70 -3.05
CA ASP A 117 12.70 25.70 -4.48
C ASP A 117 12.75 24.29 -5.09
N ASP A 118 12.89 23.22 -4.30
CA ASP A 118 12.99 21.85 -4.82
C ASP A 118 11.64 21.35 -5.36
N ASN A 119 11.54 21.27 -6.69
CA ASN A 119 10.37 20.77 -7.40
C ASN A 119 10.28 19.24 -7.46
N ARG A 120 11.27 18.51 -6.95
CA ARG A 120 11.27 17.03 -6.95
C ARG A 120 10.48 16.44 -5.78
N ALA A 121 10.19 17.23 -4.75
CA ALA A 121 9.46 16.82 -3.56
C ALA A 121 8.11 17.56 -3.45
N PHE A 122 7.11 16.88 -2.88
CA PHE A 122 5.77 17.44 -2.67
C PHE A 122 5.82 18.70 -1.78
N ASN A 123 6.69 18.70 -0.76
CA ASN A 123 6.98 19.81 0.16
C ASN A 123 5.71 20.56 0.65
N GLY A 124 4.60 19.84 0.86
CA GLY A 124 3.31 20.42 1.30
C GLY A 124 2.66 21.38 0.31
N ARG A 125 2.93 21.25 -1.00
CA ARG A 125 2.33 22.12 -2.02
C ARG A 125 0.94 21.61 -2.41
N LYS A 126 -0.08 22.44 -2.21
CA LYS A 126 -1.38 22.23 -2.86
C LYS A 126 -1.19 22.38 -4.37
N ARG A 127 -1.53 21.33 -5.13
CA ARG A 127 -1.42 21.27 -6.59
C ARG A 127 -2.57 20.44 -7.16
N SER A 128 -2.93 20.73 -8.41
CA SER A 128 -3.79 19.83 -9.19
C SER A 128 -3.06 18.52 -9.46
N LEU A 129 -3.62 17.41 -8.97
CA LEU A 129 -3.02 16.09 -9.15
C LEU A 129 -2.96 15.71 -10.63
N MET A 130 -1.87 15.04 -11.01
CA MET A 130 -1.60 14.57 -12.36
C MET A 130 -1.76 15.71 -13.38
N THR A 131 -1.07 16.81 -13.10
CA THR A 131 -0.96 17.90 -14.07
C THR A 131 -0.03 17.45 -15.21
N PRO A 132 -0.44 17.59 -16.48
CA PRO A 132 0.36 17.20 -17.65
C PRO A 132 1.82 17.63 -17.56
N ARG A 133 2.74 16.74 -17.94
CA ARG A 133 4.20 16.96 -17.93
C ARG A 133 4.81 17.25 -16.55
N ARG A 134 4.09 16.98 -15.47
CA ARG A 134 4.62 16.99 -14.09
C ARG A 134 4.70 15.56 -13.56
N TYR A 135 5.48 15.35 -12.49
CA TYR A 135 5.57 14.02 -11.88
C TYR A 135 4.17 13.56 -11.44
N THR A 136 3.93 12.24 -11.50
CA THR A 136 2.69 11.66 -11.00
C THR A 136 2.75 11.62 -9.48
N GLU A 137 1.79 12.27 -8.83
CA GLU A 137 1.60 12.17 -7.38
C GLU A 137 1.13 10.78 -6.99
N LEU A 138 1.92 10.01 -6.25
CA LEU A 138 1.52 8.70 -5.73
C LEU A 138 1.26 8.77 -4.23
N PHE A 139 0.30 7.97 -3.75
CA PHE A 139 -0.10 7.96 -2.35
C PHE A 139 -0.10 6.54 -1.79
N PHE A 140 0.50 6.42 -0.61
CA PHE A 140 0.64 5.19 0.16
C PHE A 140 -0.12 5.35 1.47
N LEU A 141 -0.67 4.24 1.96
CA LEU A 141 -1.34 4.19 3.26
C LEU A 141 -0.41 4.68 4.38
N ASP A 142 0.83 4.22 4.35
CA ASP A 142 1.88 4.50 5.32
C ASP A 142 3.29 4.21 4.76
N GLU A 143 4.32 4.37 5.60
CA GLU A 143 5.70 4.13 5.22
C GLU A 143 6.05 2.67 4.96
N PRO A 144 5.61 1.67 5.76
CA PRO A 144 5.78 0.27 5.41
C PRO A 144 5.28 -0.07 4.00
N THR A 145 4.12 0.46 3.59
CA THR A 145 3.60 0.30 2.22
C THR A 145 4.55 0.92 1.18
N ALA A 146 5.09 2.11 1.45
CA ALA A 146 6.01 2.79 0.55
C ALA A 146 7.36 2.06 0.40
N MET A 147 7.91 1.56 1.51
CA MET A 147 9.12 0.74 1.53
C MET A 147 8.91 -0.59 0.82
N ALA A 148 7.76 -1.23 1.00
CA ALA A 148 7.40 -2.44 0.26
C ALA A 148 7.35 -2.18 -1.25
N ALA A 149 6.81 -1.04 -1.68
CA ALA A 149 6.88 -0.60 -3.07
C ALA A 149 8.29 -0.12 -3.50
N GLY A 150 9.31 -0.24 -2.65
CA GLY A 150 10.70 0.06 -2.92
C GLY A 150 11.10 1.53 -2.79
N HIS A 151 10.32 2.38 -2.13
CA HIS A 151 10.67 3.81 -1.96
C HIS A 151 11.58 4.00 -0.74
N ARG A 152 12.58 4.88 -0.88
CA ARG A 152 13.41 5.32 0.26
C ARG A 152 12.98 6.71 0.76
N PRO A 153 13.29 7.08 2.01
CA PRO A 153 12.98 8.42 2.52
C PRO A 153 13.61 9.54 1.68
N CYS A 154 12.85 10.61 1.44
CA CYS A 154 13.29 11.77 0.68
C CYS A 154 14.29 12.63 1.47
N ALA A 155 15.49 12.89 0.91
CA ALA A 155 16.51 13.75 1.53
C ALA A 155 16.09 15.21 1.75
N CYS A 156 15.06 15.70 1.04
CA CYS A 156 14.60 17.08 1.09
C CYS A 156 13.60 17.33 2.23
N CYS A 157 12.47 16.62 2.23
CA CYS A 157 11.42 16.80 3.24
C CYS A 157 11.54 15.86 4.44
N ARG A 158 12.27 14.76 4.31
CA ARG A 158 12.47 13.74 5.34
C ARG A 158 13.95 13.59 5.68
N ARG A 159 14.66 14.72 5.84
CA ARG A 159 16.13 14.73 5.97
C ARG A 159 16.64 13.88 7.13
N SER A 160 15.99 13.95 8.31
CA SER A 160 16.37 13.14 9.48
C SER A 160 16.22 11.65 9.15
N ASP A 161 15.03 11.25 8.69
CA ASP A 161 14.72 9.87 8.29
C ASP A 161 15.69 9.39 7.20
N HIS A 162 16.01 10.22 6.20
CA HIS A 162 17.00 9.92 5.16
C HIS A 162 18.41 9.72 5.74
N GLN A 163 18.85 10.52 6.70
CA GLN A 163 20.17 10.35 7.31
C GLN A 163 20.24 9.05 8.13
N GLN A 164 19.18 8.74 8.88
CA GLN A 164 19.06 7.46 9.61
C GLN A 164 19.07 6.29 8.62
N PHE A 165 18.25 6.37 7.57
CA PHE A 165 18.21 5.39 6.49
C PHE A 165 19.58 5.17 5.87
N MET A 166 20.32 6.23 5.55
CA MET A 166 21.66 6.08 4.95
C MET A 166 22.67 5.45 5.91
N ARG A 167 22.61 5.75 7.23
CA ARG A 167 23.48 5.09 8.22
C ARG A 167 23.17 3.60 8.33
N ALA A 168 21.89 3.24 8.43
CA ALA A 168 21.46 1.85 8.45
C ALA A 168 21.81 1.13 7.13
N TRP A 169 21.69 1.80 5.98
CA TRP A 169 22.12 1.25 4.69
C TRP A 169 23.61 0.92 4.67
N GLN A 170 24.46 1.80 5.20
CA GLN A 170 25.91 1.56 5.29
C GLN A 170 26.22 0.33 6.15
N SER A 171 25.55 0.21 7.30
CA SER A 171 25.67 -0.93 8.21
C SER A 171 25.20 -2.24 7.57
N ALA A 172 24.04 -2.22 6.90
CA ALA A 172 23.46 -3.38 6.23
C ALA A 172 24.24 -3.81 4.97
N HIS A 173 24.88 -2.86 4.27
CA HIS A 173 25.54 -3.09 2.99
C HIS A 173 26.96 -2.52 2.95
N PRO A 174 27.89 -3.01 3.82
CA PRO A 174 29.22 -2.42 3.96
C PRO A 174 30.10 -2.55 2.69
N ARG A 175 29.69 -3.41 1.75
CA ARG A 175 30.39 -3.64 0.48
C ARG A 175 29.72 -2.97 -0.73
N SER A 176 28.53 -2.38 -0.57
CA SER A 176 27.79 -1.72 -1.65
C SER A 176 28.16 -0.23 -1.76
N ILE A 177 29.44 0.02 -1.98
CA ILE A 177 30.01 1.36 -2.14
C ILE A 177 29.94 1.84 -3.60
N PRO A 178 29.84 3.17 -3.84
CA PRO A 178 29.73 4.23 -2.84
C PRO A 178 28.30 4.32 -2.27
N TRP A 179 28.14 4.65 -0.99
CA TRP A 179 26.82 4.81 -0.36
C TRP A 179 26.18 6.18 -0.64
N THR A 180 26.09 6.53 -1.92
CA THR A 180 25.41 7.74 -2.37
C THR A 180 23.95 7.44 -2.67
N ALA A 181 23.09 8.46 -2.58
CA ALA A 181 21.67 8.31 -2.93
C ALA A 181 21.45 7.72 -4.34
N PRO A 182 22.19 8.12 -5.40
CA PRO A 182 22.08 7.48 -6.72
C PRO A 182 22.48 6.00 -6.75
N ALA A 183 23.50 5.59 -5.98
CA ALA A 183 23.92 4.19 -5.90
C ALA A 183 22.88 3.33 -5.18
N VAL A 184 22.31 3.83 -4.09
CA VAL A 184 21.15 3.21 -3.42
C VAL A 184 19.97 3.10 -4.39
N ASP A 185 19.65 4.17 -5.13
CA ASP A 185 18.58 4.17 -6.11
C ASP A 185 18.81 3.13 -7.22
N ALA A 186 20.06 2.85 -7.60
CA ALA A 186 20.39 1.82 -8.58
C ALA A 186 20.12 0.40 -8.04
N VAL A 187 20.51 0.11 -6.80
CA VAL A 187 20.21 -1.17 -6.14
C VAL A 187 18.70 -1.38 -6.05
N LEU A 188 17.97 -0.40 -5.50
CA LEU A 188 16.52 -0.49 -5.37
C LEU A 188 15.82 -0.57 -6.72
N HIS A 189 16.35 0.09 -7.76
CA HIS A 189 15.80 0.00 -9.11
C HIS A 189 15.87 -1.42 -9.67
N ALA A 190 16.99 -2.13 -9.47
CA ALA A 190 17.12 -3.52 -9.86
C ALA A 190 16.14 -4.43 -9.09
N GLU A 191 15.89 -4.15 -7.81
CA GLU A 191 14.90 -4.91 -7.02
C GLU A 191 13.44 -4.62 -7.40
N ARG A 192 13.14 -3.45 -7.96
CA ARG A 192 11.79 -3.10 -8.42
C ARG A 192 11.44 -3.70 -9.78
N LEU A 193 12.44 -4.08 -10.59
CA LEU A 193 12.28 -4.50 -11.98
C LEU A 193 12.94 -5.88 -12.19
N ALA A 194 12.19 -6.93 -11.93
CA ALA A 194 12.50 -8.28 -12.39
C ALA A 194 12.47 -8.33 -13.93
N ASN A 195 13.30 -9.20 -14.51
CA ASN A 195 13.23 -9.54 -15.93
C ASN A 195 11.85 -10.15 -16.21
N GLY A 196 10.95 -9.39 -16.83
CA GLY A 196 9.52 -9.76 -17.02
C GLY A 196 8.51 -8.74 -16.47
N GLY A 197 8.96 -7.64 -15.86
CA GLY A 197 8.11 -6.50 -15.49
C GLY A 197 7.46 -6.57 -14.10
N GLY A 198 7.76 -7.60 -13.32
CA GLY A 198 7.39 -7.71 -11.90
C GLY A 198 8.46 -7.15 -10.97
N LYS A 199 8.17 -7.07 -9.67
CA LYS A 199 9.14 -6.72 -8.63
C LYS A 199 9.85 -7.97 -8.11
N LEU A 200 11.14 -7.87 -7.75
CA LEU A 200 11.86 -8.96 -7.10
C LEU A 200 11.30 -9.18 -5.69
N ARG A 201 11.05 -10.45 -5.39
CA ARG A 201 10.56 -10.96 -4.10
C ARG A 201 11.49 -12.10 -3.68
N PHE A 202 11.49 -12.44 -2.41
CA PHE A 202 12.26 -13.56 -1.91
C PHE A 202 11.51 -14.29 -0.80
N SER A 203 11.79 -15.57 -0.62
CA SER A 203 11.23 -16.35 0.49
C SER A 203 12.11 -16.25 1.73
N ALA A 204 11.50 -16.11 2.90
CA ALA A 204 12.17 -16.11 4.19
C ALA A 204 11.21 -16.59 5.30
N SER A 205 11.76 -17.01 6.43
CA SER A 205 10.94 -17.26 7.63
C SER A 205 10.58 -15.92 8.29
N LEU A 206 9.43 -15.85 8.97
CA LEU A 206 9.04 -14.62 9.66
C LEU A 206 10.03 -14.20 10.75
N ALA A 207 10.72 -15.15 11.37
CA ALA A 207 11.72 -14.91 12.42
C ALA A 207 12.97 -14.16 11.93
N GLU A 208 13.23 -14.17 10.61
CA GLU A 208 14.36 -13.47 9.99
C GLU A 208 14.01 -12.04 9.54
N LEU A 209 12.75 -11.63 9.67
CA LEU A 209 12.25 -10.36 9.15
C LEU A 209 12.13 -9.32 10.25
N ALA A 210 12.36 -8.07 9.88
CA ALA A 210 12.18 -6.95 10.78
C ALA A 210 10.71 -6.52 10.88
N ASP A 211 10.34 -5.94 12.02
CA ASP A 211 9.12 -5.14 12.13
C ASP A 211 9.09 -4.06 11.03
N GLY A 212 7.92 -3.87 10.40
CA GLY A 212 7.77 -2.98 9.25
C GLY A 212 7.85 -3.69 7.90
N THR A 213 8.18 -4.98 7.89
CA THR A 213 8.29 -5.79 6.67
C THR A 213 6.92 -6.21 6.17
N MET A 214 6.60 -5.87 4.92
CA MET A 214 5.47 -6.42 4.19
C MET A 214 5.80 -7.78 3.57
N VAL A 215 4.90 -8.73 3.75
CA VAL A 215 4.96 -10.11 3.24
C VAL A 215 3.66 -10.48 2.54
N SER A 216 3.64 -11.64 1.91
CA SER A 216 2.48 -12.28 1.32
C SER A 216 2.46 -13.75 1.74
N LEU A 217 1.30 -14.20 2.19
CA LEU A 217 1.01 -15.58 2.62
C LEU A 217 0.48 -16.42 1.46
N GLU A 218 -0.11 -15.78 0.45
CA GLU A 218 -0.64 -16.43 -0.75
C GLU A 218 -0.15 -15.71 -2.01
N PRO A 219 0.16 -16.40 -3.12
CA PRO A 219 0.77 -15.79 -4.30
C PRO A 219 -0.20 -14.94 -5.15
N THR A 220 -0.91 -13.98 -4.54
CA THR A 220 -1.87 -13.07 -5.19
C THR A 220 -1.50 -11.61 -4.94
N GLN A 221 -1.66 -10.75 -5.95
CA GLN A 221 -1.29 -9.33 -5.85
C GLN A 221 -2.18 -8.49 -4.91
N THR A 222 -3.22 -9.11 -4.37
CA THR A 222 -4.14 -8.56 -3.37
C THR A 222 -3.79 -9.01 -1.95
N ASP A 223 -3.06 -10.11 -1.80
CA ASP A 223 -2.59 -10.60 -0.51
C ASP A 223 -1.34 -9.84 -0.08
N ALA A 224 -1.42 -9.14 1.04
CA ALA A 224 -0.29 -8.46 1.64
C ALA A 224 -0.53 -8.30 3.14
N TRP A 225 0.52 -8.53 3.92
CA TRP A 225 0.49 -8.49 5.37
C TRP A 225 1.68 -7.72 5.89
N LEU A 226 1.47 -6.88 6.89
CA LEU A 226 2.53 -6.20 7.62
C LEU A 226 2.94 -7.07 8.82
N LEU A 227 4.21 -7.43 8.91
CA LEU A 227 4.80 -7.92 10.16
C LEU A 227 5.07 -6.74 11.09
N TRP A 228 4.41 -6.74 12.25
CA TRP A 228 4.55 -5.69 13.25
C TRP A 228 4.31 -6.22 14.65
N ARG A 229 5.29 -6.08 15.54
CA ARG A 229 5.23 -6.44 16.96
C ARG A 229 4.77 -7.88 17.19
N GLY A 230 5.30 -8.80 16.39
CA GLY A 230 5.00 -10.24 16.48
C GLY A 230 3.67 -10.67 15.87
N GLU A 231 2.95 -9.76 15.20
CA GLU A 231 1.69 -10.05 14.52
C GLU A 231 1.78 -9.73 13.02
N LEU A 232 1.02 -10.47 12.23
CA LEU A 232 0.75 -10.18 10.83
C LEU A 232 -0.58 -9.43 10.73
N HIS A 233 -0.55 -8.28 10.09
CA HIS A 233 -1.71 -7.41 9.88
C HIS A 233 -2.09 -7.36 8.40
N GLU A 234 -3.28 -7.84 8.06
CA GLU A 234 -3.79 -7.86 6.69
C GLU A 234 -3.87 -6.43 6.14
N TRP A 235 -3.23 -6.16 5.01
CA TRP A 235 -3.20 -4.83 4.43
C TRP A 235 -4.37 -4.60 3.47
N SER A 236 -4.96 -3.40 3.52
CA SER A 236 -5.89 -2.90 2.51
C SER A 236 -5.69 -1.40 2.27
N HIS A 237 -6.26 -0.88 1.19
CA HIS A 237 -6.30 0.58 0.97
C HIS A 237 -7.13 1.35 2.01
N LEU A 238 -7.83 0.68 2.94
CA LEU A 238 -8.58 1.34 4.01
C LEU A 238 -7.86 1.26 5.36
N GLY A 239 -6.71 0.58 5.42
CA GLY A 239 -6.01 0.29 6.66
C GLY A 239 -5.71 -1.20 6.79
N TYR A 240 -5.26 -1.57 7.99
CA TYR A 240 -4.99 -2.93 8.38
C TYR A 240 -6.22 -3.60 8.99
N GLY A 241 -6.53 -4.80 8.51
CA GLY A 241 -7.68 -5.60 8.87
C GLY A 241 -7.36 -6.72 9.86
N SER A 242 -7.55 -7.95 9.41
CA SER A 242 -7.38 -9.16 10.21
C SER A 242 -5.97 -9.27 10.78
N ARG A 243 -5.85 -9.93 11.94
CA ARG A 243 -4.57 -10.19 12.60
C ARG A 243 -4.33 -11.68 12.71
N ARG A 244 -3.09 -12.09 12.54
CA ARG A 244 -2.63 -13.46 12.80
C ARG A 244 -1.33 -13.38 13.60
N SER A 245 -1.16 -14.27 14.56
CA SER A 245 0.11 -14.37 15.28
C SER A 245 1.21 -14.81 14.32
N ALA A 246 2.37 -14.16 14.34
CA ALA A 246 3.51 -14.58 13.53
C ALA A 246 4.02 -15.98 13.96
N ALA A 247 3.85 -16.34 15.24
CA ALA A 247 4.23 -17.65 15.75
C ALA A 247 3.42 -18.80 15.14
N SER A 248 2.21 -18.54 14.61
CA SER A 248 1.41 -19.54 13.90
C SER A 248 2.02 -19.99 12.57
N PHE A 249 3.07 -19.31 12.10
CA PHE A 249 3.78 -19.61 10.86
C PHE A 249 5.23 -20.05 11.12
N ASP A 250 5.54 -20.50 12.34
CA ASP A 250 6.89 -20.99 12.66
C ASP A 250 7.29 -22.16 11.73
N GLY A 251 8.55 -22.14 11.30
CA GLY A 251 9.09 -23.08 10.29
C GLY A 251 8.57 -22.90 8.87
N GLN A 252 7.64 -21.97 8.60
CA GLN A 252 7.13 -21.72 7.25
C GLN A 252 7.88 -20.58 6.57
N LEU A 253 8.07 -20.70 5.25
CA LEU A 253 8.58 -19.63 4.42
C LEU A 253 7.42 -18.82 3.85
N VAL A 254 7.49 -17.50 3.98
CA VAL A 254 6.55 -16.55 3.37
C VAL A 254 7.24 -15.81 2.23
N GLU A 255 6.45 -15.27 1.30
CA GLU A 255 6.99 -14.40 0.26
C GLU A 255 7.15 -12.98 0.79
N VAL A 256 8.36 -12.44 0.73
CA VAL A 256 8.66 -11.09 1.22
C VAL A 256 8.45 -10.09 0.11
N LEU A 257 7.52 -9.16 0.36
CA LEU A 257 7.27 -8.04 -0.54
C LEU A 257 8.31 -6.95 -0.30
N THR A 258 8.73 -6.65 0.92
CA THR A 258 9.75 -5.61 1.12
C THR A 258 11.06 -6.00 0.43
N PRO A 259 11.66 -5.13 -0.43
CA PRO A 259 12.91 -5.46 -1.11
C PRO A 259 13.98 -5.93 -0.13
N ARG A 260 14.81 -6.89 -0.55
CA ARG A 260 15.80 -7.54 0.33
C ARG A 260 16.74 -6.51 0.95
N SER A 261 17.19 -5.53 0.17
CA SER A 261 18.04 -4.44 0.69
C SER A 261 17.32 -3.58 1.73
N LEU A 262 16.02 -3.33 1.56
CA LEU A 262 15.24 -2.56 2.53
C LEU A 262 14.94 -3.35 3.81
N ASN A 263 14.67 -4.65 3.73
CA ASN A 263 14.57 -5.50 4.92
C ASN A 263 15.89 -5.52 5.72
N ALA A 264 17.04 -5.61 5.04
CA ALA A 264 18.34 -5.54 5.69
C ALA A 264 18.56 -4.18 6.39
N VAL A 265 18.08 -3.09 5.81
CA VAL A 265 18.12 -1.74 6.42
C VAL A 265 17.24 -1.66 7.67
N LEU A 266 16.05 -2.27 7.66
CA LEU A 266 15.19 -2.36 8.85
C LEU A 266 15.89 -3.14 9.98
N LEU A 267 16.46 -4.31 9.66
CA LEU A 267 17.25 -5.12 10.62
C LEU A 267 18.48 -4.37 11.16
N ALA A 268 19.06 -3.47 10.37
CA ALA A 268 20.18 -2.63 10.77
C ALA A 268 19.76 -1.39 11.61
N GLY A 269 18.50 -1.32 12.03
CA GLY A 269 18.00 -0.31 12.98
C GLY A 269 17.40 0.94 12.34
N PHE A 270 17.04 0.91 11.05
CA PHE A 270 16.16 1.95 10.51
C PHE A 270 14.72 1.67 10.94
N GLU A 271 14.14 2.57 11.73
CA GLU A 271 12.73 2.51 12.11
C GLU A 271 11.86 3.26 11.08
N PRO A 272 10.96 2.57 10.35
CA PRO A 272 10.01 3.24 9.50
C PRO A 272 9.01 4.02 10.35
N GLY A 273 8.40 5.06 9.77
CA GLY A 273 7.29 5.75 10.37
C GLY A 273 6.16 4.80 10.74
N LEU A 274 5.41 5.17 11.78
CA LEU A 274 4.35 4.32 12.33
C LEU A 274 3.38 3.85 11.22
N PRO A 275 3.03 2.56 11.23
CA PRO A 275 1.95 2.04 10.40
C PRO A 275 0.64 2.82 10.63
N HIS A 276 -0.29 2.70 9.68
CA HIS A 276 -1.64 3.22 9.84
C HIS A 276 -2.27 2.80 11.18
N GLU A 277 -3.02 3.70 11.82
CA GLU A 277 -3.52 3.54 13.20
C GLU A 277 -4.30 2.25 13.46
N SER A 278 -4.95 1.70 12.43
CA SER A 278 -5.63 0.40 12.44
C SER A 278 -4.72 -0.80 12.76
N ALA A 279 -3.40 -0.68 12.56
CA ALA A 279 -2.43 -1.68 13.01
C ALA A 279 -2.23 -1.65 14.54
N HIS A 280 -2.55 -0.52 15.19
CA HIS A 280 -2.31 -0.31 16.62
C HIS A 280 -3.59 -0.38 17.44
N THR A 281 -4.74 -0.05 16.86
CA THR A 281 -6.04 -0.20 17.52
C THR A 281 -6.52 -1.64 17.45
N ARG A 282 -6.68 -2.30 18.62
CA ARG A 282 -7.43 -3.55 18.67
C ARG A 282 -8.85 -3.24 18.19
N ARG A 283 -9.22 -3.68 16.99
CA ARG A 283 -10.64 -3.76 16.64
C ARG A 283 -11.23 -4.81 17.57
N THR A 284 -12.05 -4.37 18.53
CA THR A 284 -13.07 -5.24 19.07
C THR A 284 -13.91 -5.72 17.89
N GLN A 285 -13.98 -7.03 17.68
CA GLN A 285 -14.96 -7.57 16.74
C GLN A 285 -16.34 -7.10 17.19
N PRO A 286 -17.22 -6.63 16.27
CA PRO A 286 -18.62 -6.48 16.64
C PRO A 286 -19.12 -7.86 17.07
N ALA A 287 -19.69 -7.94 18.27
CA ALA A 287 -20.36 -9.15 18.71
C ALA A 287 -21.37 -9.56 17.65
N THR A 288 -21.29 -10.81 17.18
CA THR A 288 -22.37 -11.43 16.42
C THR A 288 -23.66 -11.23 17.23
N PRO A 289 -24.73 -10.65 16.65
CA PRO A 289 -26.00 -10.62 17.33
C PRO A 289 -26.41 -12.06 17.56
N VAL A 290 -26.51 -12.46 18.83
CA VAL A 290 -27.20 -13.67 19.23
C VAL A 290 -28.67 -13.42 18.88
N ILE A 291 -29.12 -14.03 17.79
CA ILE A 291 -30.54 -14.19 17.51
C ILE A 291 -31.04 -15.28 18.45
N ASP A 292 -31.74 -14.88 19.52
CA ASP A 292 -32.54 -15.79 20.33
C ASP A 292 -33.74 -16.25 19.48
N GLU A 293 -33.58 -17.37 18.79
CA GLU A 293 -34.70 -18.13 18.23
C GLU A 293 -35.35 -18.93 19.36
N ASN A 294 -36.14 -18.25 20.20
CA ASN A 294 -37.09 -18.90 21.10
C ASN A 294 -38.30 -17.99 21.33
N VAL A 295 -39.18 -17.92 20.33
CA VAL A 295 -40.61 -17.66 20.56
C VAL A 295 -41.39 -18.64 19.68
N ALA A 296 -41.59 -19.85 20.20
CA ALA A 296 -42.72 -20.68 19.80
C ALA A 296 -43.97 -20.07 20.41
N GLY A 297 -45.01 -19.90 19.58
CA GLY A 297 -46.26 -19.26 19.98
C GLY A 297 -47.14 -20.13 20.87
N ASP A 298 -48.14 -19.48 21.44
CA ASP A 298 -49.45 -20.08 21.71
C ASP A 298 -50.54 -19.03 21.52
N HIS A 299 -51.57 -19.43 20.78
CA HIS A 299 -52.87 -18.78 20.66
C HIS A 299 -53.70 -19.06 21.92
N VAL A 300 -54.65 -18.18 22.27
CA VAL A 300 -56.09 -18.47 22.49
C VAL A 300 -56.84 -17.18 22.89
N ASP A 301 -57.76 -16.81 21.99
CA ASP A 301 -59.11 -16.19 22.07
C ASP A 301 -59.75 -15.62 23.37
N ASP A 302 -60.52 -14.54 23.10
CA ASP A 302 -61.94 -14.26 23.44
C ASP A 302 -62.33 -13.18 24.49
N GLN A 303 -63.40 -12.46 24.09
CA GLN A 303 -64.45 -11.74 24.86
C GLN A 303 -64.44 -10.19 24.98
N SER A 304 -65.16 -9.56 24.03
CA SER A 304 -66.46 -8.85 24.25
C SER A 304 -66.68 -8.07 25.56
N ALA A 305 -66.92 -6.75 25.47
CA ALA A 305 -68.24 -6.12 25.72
C ALA A 305 -68.16 -4.58 25.87
N ASP A 306 -68.95 -3.90 25.03
CA ASP A 306 -69.86 -2.76 25.30
C ASP A 306 -69.73 -1.93 26.59
N GLY A 307 -69.81 -0.60 26.46
CA GLY A 307 -70.26 0.25 27.57
C GLY A 307 -69.85 1.72 27.60
N GLN A 308 -70.75 2.57 27.07
CA GLN A 308 -71.08 3.92 27.57
C GLN A 308 -70.33 5.17 27.06
N ARG A 309 -71.10 5.94 26.27
CA ARG A 309 -71.09 7.40 26.10
C ARG A 309 -71.51 8.09 27.41
N GLU A 310 -70.99 9.30 27.67
CA GLU A 310 -71.79 10.53 27.90
C GLU A 310 -70.92 11.80 28.12
N LEU A 311 -71.30 12.89 27.40
CA LEU A 311 -71.44 14.33 27.78
C LEU A 311 -70.27 15.05 28.54
N LYS A 312 -69.91 16.33 28.35
CA LYS A 312 -70.60 17.54 27.84
C LYS A 312 -69.59 18.71 27.72
N GLN A 313 -69.75 19.52 26.66
CA GLN A 313 -69.52 20.98 26.50
C GLN A 313 -68.74 21.81 27.55
N ARG A 314 -67.85 22.71 27.08
CA ARG A 314 -68.11 24.18 26.97
C ARG A 314 -66.93 24.95 26.37
N GLU A 315 -67.28 25.84 25.45
CA GLU A 315 -66.46 26.93 24.89
C GLU A 315 -66.03 27.93 25.97
N PHE A 316 -64.89 28.62 25.79
CA PHE A 316 -64.82 30.08 25.84
C PHE A 316 -63.54 30.61 25.19
N LYS A 317 -63.70 31.67 24.39
CA LYS A 317 -62.71 32.47 23.67
C LYS A 317 -61.88 33.36 24.62
N GLU A 318 -60.72 33.79 24.10
CA GLU A 318 -60.19 35.18 24.01
C GLU A 318 -58.68 35.21 24.29
N SER A 319 -57.83 35.39 23.27
CA SER A 319 -57.26 36.67 22.78
C SER A 319 -56.79 37.64 23.88
N GLY A 320 -55.48 37.91 23.92
CA GLY A 320 -54.95 39.17 24.47
C GLY A 320 -53.62 39.07 25.20
N LEU A 321 -52.51 39.05 24.43
CA LEU A 321 -51.23 39.79 24.57
C LEU A 321 -50.04 38.98 24.05
#